data_AF-A0A9Q5CK95-F1
#
_entry.id   AF-A0A9Q5CK95-F1
#
_cell.length_a   1.000
_cell.length_b   1.000
_cell.length_c   1.000
_cell.angle_alpha   90.00
_cell.angle_beta   90.00
_cell.angle_gamma   90.00
#
_symmetry.space_group_name_H-M   'P 1'
#
loop_
_entity.id
_entity.type
_entity.pdbx_description
1 polymer ?
#
loop_
_entity_poly.entity_id
_entity_poly.type
_entity_poly.pdbx_seq_one_letter_code
_entity_poly.pdbx_strand_id
1 'polypeptide(L)' 'MSFVLLGFGLVLVIEGLVFALAPSRLDELVQAINALTRDQRRAIGLGAVGLGAVMVWLSQGG' A
#
# COMPACT_ATOMS: atom_id res chain seq x y z
N MET A 1 0.57 3.97 -21.16
CA MET A 1 1.37 5.14 -20.74
C MET A 1 0.64 6.01 -19.70
N SER A 2 -0.69 6.22 -19.79
CA SER A 2 -1.45 6.99 -18.78
C SER A 2 -1.60 6.31 -17.41
N PHE A 3 -1.84 4.99 -17.36
CA PHE A 3 -2.08 4.28 -16.10
C PHE A 3 -0.90 4.28 -15.13
N VAL A 4 0.34 4.35 -15.63
CA VAL A 4 1.55 4.41 -14.79
C VAL A 4 1.59 5.74 -14.04
N LEU A 5 1.41 6.86 -14.75
CA LEU A 5 1.34 8.19 -14.16
C LEU A 5 0.16 8.31 -13.19
N LEU A 6 -1.00 7.78 -13.54
CA LEU A 6 -2.17 7.76 -12.67
C LEU A 6 -1.92 6.94 -11.40
N GLY A 7 -1.34 5.75 -11.53
CA GLY A 7 -1.01 4.88 -10.40
C GLY A 7 -0.02 5.56 -9.44
N PHE A 8 1.07 6.13 -9.97
CA PHE A 8 2.01 6.89 -9.16
C PHE A 8 1.38 8.13 -8.52
N GLY A 9 0.58 8.89 -9.26
CA GLY A 9 -0.13 10.05 -8.74
C GLY A 9 -1.06 9.70 -7.58
N LEU A 10 -1.84 8.62 -7.71
CA LEU A 10 -2.73 8.13 -6.66
C LEU A 10 -1.95 7.68 -5.42
N VAL A 11 -0.85 6.93 -5.59
CA VAL A 11 0.01 6.52 -4.47
C VAL A 11 0.55 7.75 -3.73
N LEU A 12 1.07 8.75 -4.46
CA LEU A 12 1.59 9.98 -3.83
C LEU A 12 0.52 10.77 -3.08
N VAL A 13 -0.69 10.88 -3.64
CA VAL A 13 -1.81 11.57 -2.97
C VAL A 13 -2.21 10.82 -1.70
N ILE A 14 -2.39 9.50 -1.77
CA ILE A 14 -2.82 8.71 -0.60
C ILE A 14 -1.76 8.73 0.49
N GLU A 15 -0.50 8.43 0.16
CA GLU A 15 0.61 8.45 1.12
C GLU A 15 0.80 9.86 1.71
N GLY A 16 0.81 10.89 0.86
CA GLY A 16 0.96 12.28 1.30
C GLY A 16 -0.17 12.75 2.23
N LEU A 17 -1.41 12.29 2.01
CA LEU A 17 -2.52 12.56 2.92
C LEU A 17 -2.30 11.91 4.29
N VAL A 18 -1.78 10.69 4.35
CA VAL A 18 -1.48 10.04 5.63
C VAL A 18 -0.40 10.83 6.38
N PHE A 19 0.65 11.27 5.70
CA PHE A 19 1.69 12.13 6.28
C PHE A 19 1.15 13.48 6.75
N ALA A 20 0.27 14.12 5.97
CA ALA A 20 -0.26 15.45 6.27
C ALA A 20 -1.33 15.45 7.36
N LEU A 21 -2.22 14.46 7.38
CA LEU A 21 -3.42 14.44 8.24
C LEU A 21 -3.25 13.60 9.51
N ALA A 22 -2.40 12.56 9.48
CA ALA A 22 -2.28 11.61 10.58
C ALA A 22 -0.81 11.20 10.85
N PRO A 23 0.11 12.15 11.06
CA PRO A 23 1.53 11.84 11.28
C PRO A 23 1.77 10.92 12.49
N SER A 24 1.03 11.08 13.58
CA SER A 24 1.18 10.21 14.76
C SER A 24 0.76 8.76 14.52
N ARG A 25 -0.20 8.52 13.60
CA ARG A 25 -0.61 7.16 13.24
C ARG A 25 0.45 6.44 12.41
N LEU A 26 1.26 7.18 11.66
CA LEU A 26 2.41 6.60 10.97
C LEU A 26 3.46 6.09 11.95
N ASP A 27 3.73 6.83 13.01
CA ASP A 27 4.69 6.40 14.03
C ASP A 27 4.24 5.09 14.70
N GLU A 28 2.95 4.98 15.03
CA GLU A 28 2.34 3.75 15.56
C GLU A 28 2.45 2.58 14.56
N LEU A 29 2.16 2.83 13.27
CA LEU A 29 2.28 1.83 12.21
C LEU A 29 3.72 1.36 12.01
N VAL A 30 4.69 2.26 12.06
CA VAL A 30 6.12 1.93 11.94
C VAL A 30 6.57 1.08 13.13
N GLN A 31 6.11 1.40 14.35
CA GLN A 31 6.38 0.57 15.53
C GLN A 31 5.76 -0.82 15.39
N ALA A 32 4.51 -0.91 14.92
CA ALA A 32 3.83 -2.18 14.68
C ALA A 32 4.56 -3.03 13.63
N ILE A 33 4.98 -2.43 12.51
CA ILE A 33 5.78 -3.11 11.48
C ILE A 33 7.13 -3.55 12.03
N ASN A 34 7.75 -2.74 12.89
CA ASN A 34 9.03 -3.08 13.51
C ASN A 34 8.95 -4.32 14.41
N ALA A 35 7.81 -4.56 15.07
CA ALA A 35 7.58 -5.76 15.87
C ALA A 35 7.40 -7.04 15.03
N LEU A 36 7.15 -6.93 13.71
CA LEU A 36 6.96 -8.10 12.83
C LEU A 36 8.29 -8.75 12.43
N THR A 37 8.29 -10.08 12.40
CA THR A 37 9.39 -10.88 11.84
C THR A 37 9.52 -10.70 10.32
N ARG A 38 10.68 -11.06 9.75
CA ARG A 38 10.89 -10.94 8.29
C ARG A 38 9.87 -11.74 7.49
N ASP A 39 9.52 -12.94 7.94
CA ASP A 39 8.56 -13.80 7.22
C ASP A 39 7.15 -13.24 7.28
N GLN A 40 6.74 -12.66 8.40
CA GLN A 40 5.44 -11.97 8.52
C GLN A 40 5.36 -10.78 7.56
N ARG A 41 6.41 -9.95 7.50
CA ARG A 41 6.48 -8.81 6.57
C ARG A 41 6.37 -9.29 5.11
N ARG A 42 7.05 -10.38 4.76
CA ARG A 42 6.97 -10.98 3.41
C ARG A 42 5.56 -11.50 3.11
N ALA A 43 4.94 -12.21 4.05
CA ALA A 43 3.59 -12.74 3.87
C ALA A 43 2.56 -11.62 3.63
N ILE A 44 2.64 -10.54 4.43
CA ILE A 44 1.78 -9.35 4.26
C ILE A 44 2.02 -8.71 2.88
N GLY A 45 3.28 -8.52 2.50
CA GLY A 45 3.62 -7.93 1.20
C GLY A 45 3.12 -8.76 0.02
N LEU A 46 3.30 -10.09 0.06
CA LEU A 46 2.80 -10.99 -0.97
C LEU A 46 1.26 -11.00 -1.02
N GLY A 47 0.60 -10.98 0.13
CA GLY A 47 -0.86 -10.86 0.22
C GLY A 47 -1.38 -9.56 -0.38
N ALA A 48 -0.74 -8.44 -0.08
CA ALA A 48 -1.10 -7.12 -0.62
C ALA A 48 -0.92 -7.07 -2.15
N VAL A 49 0.19 -7.60 -2.68
CA VAL A 49 0.43 -7.69 -4.13
C VAL A 49 -0.61 -8.59 -4.79
N GLY A 50 -0.89 -9.76 -4.21
CA GLY A 50 -1.89 -10.69 -4.73
C GLY A 50 -3.29 -10.08 -4.79
N LEU A 51 -3.74 -9.45 -3.70
CA LEU A 51 -5.01 -8.75 -3.64
C LEU A 51 -5.07 -7.60 -4.65
N GLY A 52 -4.03 -6.77 -4.72
CA GLY A 52 -3.95 -5.67 -5.69
C GLY A 52 -4.06 -6.16 -7.12
N ALA A 53 -3.37 -7.25 -7.47
CA ALA A 53 -3.46 -7.87 -8.79
C ALA A 53 -4.87 -8.38 -9.10
N VAL A 54 -5.54 -9.03 -8.15
CA VAL A 54 -6.93 -9.49 -8.30
C VAL A 54 -7.89 -8.31 -8.49
N MET A 55 -7.75 -7.23 -7.71
CA MET A 55 -8.59 -6.04 -7.86
C MET A 55 -8.40 -5.37 -9.22
N VAL A 56 -7.17 -5.27 -9.71
CA VAL A 56 -6.85 -4.73 -11.04
C VAL A 56 -7.37 -5.63 -12.16
N TRP A 57 -7.36 -6.95 -11.96
CA TRP A 57 -7.94 -7.90 -12.91
C TRP A 57 -9.48 -7.76 -12.96
N LEU A 58 -10.14 -7.72 -11.81
CA LEU A 58 -11.59 -7.53 -11.72
C LEU A 58 -12.05 -6.19 -12.32
N SER A 59 -11.30 -5.11 -12.11
CA SER A 59 -11.65 -3.79 -12.63
C SER A 59 -11.55 -3.68 -14.15
N GLN A 60 -10.76 -4.55 -14.78
CA GLN A 60 -10.63 -4.63 -16.24
C GLN A 60 -11.68 -5.56 -16.88
N GLY A 61 -12.62 -6.10 -16.09
CA GLY A 61 -13.70 -6.95 -16.58
C GLY A 61 -13.28 -8.40 -16.79
N GLY A 62 -12.61 -8.97 -15.78
CA GLY A 62 -12.30 -10.41 -15.72
C GLY A 62 -13.45 -11.33 -16.08
#